data_AF-A0A3A4JWH9-F1
#
_entry.id   AF-A0A3A4JWH9-F1
#
_cell.length_a   1.000
_cell.length_b   1.000
_cell.length_c   1.000
_cell.angle_alpha   90.00
_cell.angle_beta   90.00
_cell.angle_gamma   90.00
#
_symmetry.space_group_name_H-M   'P 1'
#
loop_
_entity.id
_entity.type
_entity.pdbx_description
1 polymer ?
#
loop_
_entity_poly.entity_id
_entity_poly.type
_entity_poly.pdbx_seq_one_letter_code
_entity_poly.pdbx_strand_id
1 'polypeptide(L)'
;MSWRLVLVAMALGLLLMSCTTAEVSNSDGDQADGDDSTDGDGGCAPDAYRCRGDDVERCENGSWVFHRDCGLNGESCFEGSCFVVTPPDGDPTDSDPADDEEAPENDIPDGDSEPDGDISDGDEADGDGADGDGADGDAPETGMVGSACEENENCLTELCLTTSIISMLTDNEIEIVNGYCSTFQPDICTRDVNGHNVSAVILGPAFAHSKICLAPCETDTDCRPDEAVTCFDPSMLVEDGYLTEEEVLVRFGGEHVCLPQGMLEAMLQNPTGCAGACNPARDSTFCVDGNVCVCNGGQWNLYNCDVVCAGQGSTSDGCGPNSTYSFDYCLCRDEPTDGDAPTDCEGACNPSADAPYCSATAELFLCWCDEEASVWEALDCSTVCEDAGYEQGAQACDYGAEQGYDICYCKSGECESDEDCDGNDFCVAVLDAQGHDHMECVQSCEINTCDPGADTIACIDFGPAGQPVGLCADFDNTETCETQGEACIDENHYCFPLRDYNACWAYCDVLVFENSCEGGNELCLPLTDSDGRIYGGGCL
;
A
#
# COMPACT_ATOMS: atom_id res chain seq x y z
N MET A 1 12.87 -84.90 13.76
CA MET A 1 13.24 -83.87 14.77
C MET A 1 12.77 -82.54 14.17
N SER A 2 11.53 -82.07 14.33
CA SER A 2 10.72 -81.72 15.52
C SER A 2 11.06 -80.35 16.12
N TRP A 3 10.07 -79.44 16.06
CA TRP A 3 9.71 -78.34 16.99
C TRP A 3 10.40 -76.97 16.81
N ARG A 4 9.77 -75.77 16.89
CA ARG A 4 8.46 -75.19 17.33
C ARG A 4 8.35 -73.79 16.64
N LEU A 5 7.23 -73.18 16.23
CA LEU A 5 5.89 -72.88 16.81
C LEU A 5 5.91 -71.78 17.91
N VAL A 6 5.46 -70.56 17.56
CA VAL A 6 4.84 -69.57 18.47
C VAL A 6 3.61 -68.97 17.78
N LEU A 7 2.47 -69.12 18.46
CA LEU A 7 1.13 -68.57 18.25
C LEU A 7 0.93 -67.42 19.24
N VAL A 8 0.23 -66.34 18.86
CA VAL A 8 -0.71 -65.60 19.73
C VAL A 8 -1.89 -65.11 18.88
N ALA A 9 -3.09 -65.20 19.45
CA ALA A 9 -4.40 -64.99 18.84
C ALA A 9 -5.25 -63.97 19.64
N MET A 10 -6.35 -63.51 19.01
CA MET A 10 -7.57 -62.85 19.57
C MET A 10 -7.41 -61.39 20.06
N ALA A 11 -8.40 -60.47 19.98
CA ALA A 11 -9.86 -60.51 19.80
C ALA A 11 -10.33 -59.18 19.13
N LEU A 12 -11.25 -59.18 18.15
CA LEU A 12 -12.71 -59.05 18.28
C LEU A 12 -13.20 -57.90 19.20
N GLY A 13 -13.68 -56.81 18.58
CA GLY A 13 -14.38 -55.70 19.26
C GLY A 13 -15.22 -54.89 18.27
N LEU A 14 -16.43 -55.37 17.98
CA LEU A 14 -17.51 -54.60 17.33
C LEU A 14 -17.96 -53.45 18.25
N LEU A 15 -18.08 -52.24 17.72
CA LEU A 15 -18.97 -51.20 18.24
C LEU A 15 -19.85 -50.68 17.10
N LEU A 16 -21.08 -51.16 17.07
CA LEU A 16 -22.21 -50.58 16.37
C LEU A 16 -22.84 -49.55 17.32
N MET A 17 -22.77 -48.25 16.98
CA MET A 17 -23.65 -47.24 17.58
C MET A 17 -24.77 -46.93 16.59
N SER A 18 -25.96 -47.39 16.93
CA SER A 18 -27.24 -47.07 16.31
C SER A 18 -27.91 -45.96 17.12
N CYS A 19 -28.12 -44.78 16.52
CA CYS A 19 -28.98 -43.74 17.09
C CYS A 19 -30.43 -43.96 16.64
N THR A 20 -31.30 -44.12 17.62
CA THR A 20 -32.75 -44.26 17.52
C THR A 20 -33.42 -42.90 17.41
N THR A 21 -34.29 -42.75 16.42
CA THR A 21 -35.33 -41.72 16.33
C THR A 21 -36.39 -41.94 17.43
N ALA A 22 -36.67 -40.90 18.22
CA ALA A 22 -37.82 -40.83 19.11
C ALA A 22 -38.80 -39.78 18.60
N GLU A 23 -40.06 -40.18 18.45
CA GLU A 23 -41.18 -39.31 18.15
C GLU A 23 -41.98 -38.96 19.42
N VAL A 24 -42.78 -37.89 19.28
CA VAL A 24 -44.05 -37.54 19.97
C VAL A 24 -43.98 -36.75 21.27
N SER A 25 -44.53 -35.51 21.27
CA SER A 25 -45.84 -35.21 21.91
C SER A 25 -46.23 -33.73 21.80
N ASN A 26 -47.43 -33.47 21.28
CA ASN A 26 -48.20 -32.23 21.48
C ASN A 26 -48.68 -32.13 22.94
N SER A 27 -48.83 -30.91 23.46
CA SER A 27 -49.74 -30.59 24.58
C SER A 27 -50.01 -29.09 24.64
N ASP A 28 -51.19 -28.70 24.14
CA ASP A 28 -52.24 -27.88 24.74
C ASP A 28 -51.85 -26.74 25.70
N GLY A 29 -52.31 -25.54 25.39
CA GLY A 29 -52.01 -24.31 26.12
C GLY A 29 -52.81 -24.07 27.39
N ASP A 30 -52.46 -22.98 28.06
CA ASP A 30 -53.31 -22.26 29.00
C ASP A 30 -53.08 -20.76 28.87
N GLN A 31 -54.19 -20.05 29.06
CA GLN A 31 -54.39 -18.63 28.82
C GLN A 31 -54.54 -17.93 30.18
N ALA A 32 -53.90 -16.76 30.31
CA ALA A 32 -54.20 -15.65 31.21
C ALA A 32 -54.01 -15.82 32.74
N ASP A 33 -52.97 -15.16 33.24
CA ASP A 33 -53.07 -14.15 34.29
C ASP A 33 -52.02 -13.05 34.03
N GLY A 34 -52.52 -11.81 33.92
CA GLY A 34 -51.68 -10.64 33.71
C GLY A 34 -51.07 -10.19 35.02
N ASP A 35 -49.78 -9.86 34.97
CA ASP A 35 -49.17 -8.82 35.77
C ASP A 35 -48.13 -8.09 34.92
N ASP A 36 -48.19 -6.77 35.05
CA ASP A 36 -47.73 -5.73 34.15
C ASP A 36 -46.35 -5.22 34.60
N SER A 37 -45.33 -5.46 33.79
CA SER A 37 -44.11 -4.64 33.60
C SER A 37 -43.24 -5.34 32.56
N THR A 38 -43.59 -5.16 31.28
CA THR A 38 -42.76 -5.59 30.16
C THR A 38 -41.65 -4.56 29.94
N ASP A 39 -40.49 -4.77 30.55
CA ASP A 39 -39.24 -4.41 29.87
C ASP A 39 -39.18 -5.34 28.65
N GLY A 40 -39.63 -4.83 27.52
CA GLY A 40 -39.77 -5.61 26.30
C GLY A 40 -38.42 -6.13 25.83
N ASP A 41 -38.14 -7.40 26.09
CA ASP A 41 -37.24 -8.23 25.30
C ASP A 41 -37.86 -8.43 23.91
N GLY A 42 -37.98 -7.32 23.18
CA GLY A 42 -38.30 -7.33 21.77
C GLY A 42 -37.15 -8.01 21.06
N GLY A 43 -37.42 -9.18 20.50
CA GLY A 43 -36.49 -9.87 19.61
C GLY A 43 -35.94 -8.88 18.57
N CYS A 44 -34.65 -8.99 18.29
CA CYS A 44 -33.94 -8.05 17.44
C CYS A 44 -33.79 -8.59 16.01
N ALA A 45 -33.59 -7.68 15.05
CA ALA A 45 -33.22 -8.06 13.69
C ALA A 45 -31.76 -8.55 13.68
N PRO A 46 -31.42 -9.63 12.95
CA PRO A 46 -30.04 -10.09 12.82
C PRO A 46 -29.11 -8.94 12.46
N ASP A 47 -27.96 -8.87 13.14
CA ASP A 47 -26.92 -7.85 12.94
C ASP A 47 -27.29 -6.40 13.29
N ALA A 48 -28.44 -6.18 13.92
CA ALA A 48 -28.73 -4.89 14.53
C ALA A 48 -27.80 -4.63 15.73
N TYR A 49 -27.46 -3.36 15.97
CA TYR A 49 -26.72 -2.89 17.14
C TYR A 49 -27.60 -2.00 18.00
N ARG A 50 -27.37 -2.01 19.32
CA ARG A 50 -27.99 -1.05 20.25
C ARG A 50 -27.05 -0.69 21.37
N CYS A 51 -27.34 0.44 22.03
CA CYS A 51 -26.66 0.84 23.25
C CYS A 51 -27.43 0.41 24.50
N ARG A 52 -26.70 -0.09 25.50
CA ARG A 52 -27.18 -0.33 26.85
C ARG A 52 -26.22 0.32 27.85
N GLY A 53 -26.45 1.60 28.13
CA GLY A 53 -25.46 2.42 28.83
C GLY A 53 -24.27 2.68 27.91
N ASP A 54 -23.05 2.43 28.39
CA ASP A 54 -21.82 2.54 27.59
C ASP A 54 -21.47 1.25 26.84
N ASP A 55 -22.29 0.20 26.96
CA ASP A 55 -22.10 -1.06 26.23
C ASP A 55 -22.84 -1.04 24.88
N VAL A 56 -22.16 -1.48 23.82
CA VAL A 56 -22.75 -1.87 22.53
C VAL A 56 -23.16 -3.35 22.62
N GLU A 57 -24.42 -3.64 22.32
CA GLU A 57 -24.94 -5.01 22.15
C GLU A 57 -25.25 -5.26 20.65
N ARG A 58 -24.89 -6.45 20.13
CA ARG A 58 -25.24 -6.93 18.78
C ARG A 58 -26.34 -7.98 18.86
N CYS A 59 -27.25 -7.98 17.91
CA CYS A 59 -28.28 -9.00 17.81
C CYS A 59 -27.72 -10.31 17.23
N GLU A 60 -27.66 -11.36 18.04
CA GLU A 60 -27.31 -12.70 17.62
C GLU A 60 -28.49 -13.65 17.88
N ASN A 61 -28.96 -14.33 16.82
CA ASN A 61 -30.07 -15.29 16.90
C ASN A 61 -31.34 -14.72 17.58
N GLY A 62 -31.64 -13.44 17.32
CA GLY A 62 -32.82 -12.76 17.86
C GLY A 62 -32.68 -12.32 19.33
N SER A 63 -31.49 -12.43 19.92
CA SER A 63 -31.16 -11.98 21.28
C SER A 63 -30.01 -10.98 21.27
N TRP A 64 -30.05 -10.00 22.15
CA TRP A 64 -28.97 -9.03 22.29
C TRP A 64 -27.80 -9.62 23.09
N VAL A 65 -26.61 -9.60 22.50
CA VAL A 65 -25.36 -10.11 23.08
C VAL A 65 -24.38 -8.95 23.18
N PHE A 66 -23.64 -8.86 24.29
CA PHE A 66 -22.60 -7.85 24.48
C PHE A 66 -21.54 -7.93 23.36
N HIS A 67 -21.23 -6.79 22.76
CA HIS A 67 -20.27 -6.67 21.66
C HIS A 67 -19.04 -5.85 22.05
N ARG A 68 -19.20 -4.68 22.68
CA ARG A 68 -18.10 -3.77 23.06
C ARG A 68 -18.50 -2.87 24.24
N ASP A 69 -17.54 -2.52 25.11
CA ASP A 69 -17.70 -1.49 26.16
C ASP A 69 -16.98 -0.19 25.72
N CYS A 70 -17.74 0.88 25.50
CA CYS A 70 -17.22 2.18 25.08
C CYS A 70 -16.53 2.93 26.23
N GLY A 71 -16.92 2.66 27.48
CA GLY A 71 -16.40 3.36 28.66
C GLY A 71 -14.92 3.10 28.91
N LEU A 72 -14.39 1.96 28.47
CA LEU A 72 -12.96 1.62 28.61
C LEU A 72 -12.02 2.59 27.87
N ASN A 73 -12.50 3.24 26.81
CA ASN A 73 -11.73 4.20 26.02
C ASN A 73 -12.15 5.66 26.25
N GLY A 74 -13.01 5.92 27.25
CA GLY A 74 -13.59 7.26 27.47
C GLY A 74 -14.60 7.67 26.41
N GLU A 75 -15.16 6.71 25.67
CA GLU A 75 -16.20 6.92 24.67
C GLU A 75 -17.59 6.69 25.30
N SER A 76 -18.64 7.21 24.67
CA SER A 76 -20.03 6.88 25.02
C SER A 76 -20.71 6.16 23.87
N CYS A 77 -21.59 5.21 24.19
CA CYS A 77 -22.36 4.51 23.17
C CYS A 77 -23.49 5.40 22.63
N PHE A 78 -23.53 5.62 21.32
CA PHE A 78 -24.62 6.29 20.62
C PHE A 78 -25.03 5.49 19.38
N GLU A 79 -26.32 5.22 19.23
CA GLU A 79 -26.89 4.46 18.08
C GLU A 79 -26.19 3.13 17.74
N GLY A 80 -25.67 2.43 18.75
CA GLY A 80 -25.00 1.13 18.58
C GLY A 80 -23.53 1.24 18.15
N SER A 81 -22.90 2.41 18.27
CA SER A 81 -21.49 2.63 18.02
C SER A 81 -20.85 3.46 19.15
N CYS A 82 -19.54 3.32 19.36
CA CYS A 82 -18.81 4.11 20.35
C CYS A 82 -18.31 5.42 19.72
N PHE A 83 -18.51 6.54 20.41
CA PHE A 83 -18.03 7.85 19.98
C PHE A 83 -17.34 8.58 21.12
N VAL A 84 -16.29 9.33 20.79
CA VAL A 84 -15.63 10.24 21.73
C VAL A 84 -16.55 11.43 21.97
N VAL A 85 -17.02 11.61 23.21
CA VAL A 85 -17.75 12.83 23.58
C VAL A 85 -16.71 13.93 23.77
N THR A 86 -16.50 14.74 22.74
CA THR A 86 -15.84 16.04 22.93
C THR A 86 -16.71 16.85 23.89
N PRO A 87 -16.19 17.29 25.05
CA PRO A 87 -16.94 18.16 25.95
C PRO A 87 -17.40 19.38 25.13
N PRO A 88 -18.68 19.78 25.19
CA PRO A 88 -19.09 21.03 24.58
C PRO A 88 -18.21 22.13 25.16
N ASP A 89 -17.51 22.85 24.29
CA ASP A 89 -16.68 23.99 24.66
C ASP A 89 -17.53 24.92 25.53
N GLY A 90 -17.23 24.92 26.82
CA GLY A 90 -17.91 25.75 27.79
C GLY A 90 -17.53 27.19 27.53
N ASP A 91 -18.25 27.86 26.63
CA ASP A 91 -18.32 29.30 26.55
C ASP A 91 -19.51 29.79 27.38
N PRO A 92 -19.29 30.34 28.60
CA PRO A 92 -20.36 30.75 29.48
C PRO A 92 -20.65 32.24 29.34
N THR A 93 -20.83 32.79 28.14
CA THR A 93 -21.40 34.13 27.99
C THR A 93 -22.22 34.24 26.71
N ASP A 94 -23.52 33.95 26.79
CA ASP A 94 -24.50 34.74 26.05
C ASP A 94 -25.89 34.60 26.67
N SER A 95 -26.28 35.64 27.37
CA SER A 95 -27.63 35.84 27.89
C SER A 95 -27.90 37.35 27.90
N ASP A 96 -28.02 37.93 26.71
CA ASP A 96 -28.60 39.26 26.55
C ASP A 96 -30.07 39.13 26.14
N PRO A 97 -31.01 39.58 27.00
CA PRO A 97 -32.28 40.08 26.53
C PRO A 97 -32.16 41.59 26.24
N ALA A 98 -32.86 41.99 25.18
CA ALA A 98 -33.11 43.37 24.80
C ALA A 98 -33.52 44.27 25.99
N ASP A 99 -33.06 45.52 25.99
CA ASP A 99 -33.92 46.71 25.88
C ASP A 99 -33.13 48.03 26.00
N ASP A 100 -33.40 48.90 25.03
CA ASP A 100 -33.63 50.34 25.14
C ASP A 100 -32.59 51.35 25.70
N GLU A 101 -32.22 52.23 24.76
CA GLU A 101 -32.27 53.70 24.83
C GLU A 101 -31.08 54.52 25.37
N GLU A 102 -30.86 55.60 24.59
CA GLU A 102 -30.22 56.88 24.89
C GLU A 102 -28.70 57.05 24.60
N ALA A 103 -28.45 57.66 23.43
CA ALA A 103 -27.42 58.69 23.25
C ALA A 103 -27.87 60.00 23.96
N PRO A 104 -27.07 61.10 24.07
CA PRO A 104 -25.80 61.39 23.39
C PRO A 104 -24.76 62.21 24.22
N GLU A 105 -23.67 62.58 23.53
CA GLU A 105 -22.89 63.85 23.65
C GLU A 105 -21.50 63.87 24.34
N ASN A 106 -20.55 64.40 23.54
CA ASN A 106 -19.49 65.36 23.88
C ASN A 106 -18.30 64.89 24.75
N ASP A 107 -17.09 64.85 24.21
CA ASP A 107 -16.20 66.01 23.98
C ASP A 107 -14.77 65.57 23.61
N ILE A 108 -14.21 66.21 22.57
CA ILE A 108 -12.77 66.28 22.24
C ILE A 108 -12.13 67.35 23.19
N PRO A 109 -10.89 67.17 23.70
CA PRO A 109 -9.78 67.93 23.10
C PRO A 109 -8.40 67.22 23.08
N ASP A 110 -7.79 67.34 21.91
CA ASP A 110 -6.38 67.58 21.57
C ASP A 110 -5.38 67.80 22.72
N GLY A 111 -4.21 67.17 22.60
CA GLY A 111 -3.07 67.39 23.48
C GLY A 111 -1.74 66.89 22.89
N ASP A 112 -1.18 67.70 21.98
CA ASP A 112 0.20 67.64 21.50
C ASP A 112 1.21 67.51 22.65
N SER A 113 2.27 66.73 22.47
CA SER A 113 3.63 66.98 23.00
C SER A 113 4.63 65.96 22.44
N GLU A 114 5.30 66.28 21.33
CA GLU A 114 6.75 66.06 21.25
C GLU A 114 7.42 67.21 22.04
N PRO A 115 8.65 67.06 22.57
CA PRO A 115 9.80 67.36 21.71
C PRO A 115 11.13 66.62 22.03
N ASP A 116 11.95 66.55 20.97
CA ASP A 116 13.40 66.75 20.84
C ASP A 116 14.43 66.19 21.86
N GLY A 117 15.49 65.55 21.30
CA GLY A 117 16.78 65.52 21.98
C GLY A 117 17.77 64.44 21.52
N ASP A 118 18.61 64.80 20.53
CA ASP A 118 19.84 64.12 20.13
C ASP A 118 20.69 63.59 21.30
N ILE A 119 21.18 62.34 21.20
CA ILE A 119 22.59 62.02 21.48
C ILE A 119 23.04 60.88 20.57
N SER A 120 24.01 61.18 19.71
CA SER A 120 24.86 60.22 19.01
C SER A 120 26.23 60.26 19.69
N ASP A 121 26.67 59.12 20.20
CA ASP A 121 28.06 58.81 20.52
C ASP A 121 28.37 57.39 20.04
N GLY A 122 29.06 57.32 18.90
CA GLY A 122 29.73 56.10 18.51
C GLY A 122 30.89 55.80 19.44
N ASP A 123 31.08 54.52 19.71
CA ASP A 123 32.22 53.78 20.26
C ASP A 123 31.66 52.35 20.46
N GLU A 124 32.27 51.22 20.14
CA GLU A 124 33.54 50.81 19.58
C GLU A 124 33.28 49.45 18.90
N ALA A 125 34.28 48.90 18.22
CA ALA A 125 34.24 47.57 17.64
C ALA A 125 34.63 46.52 18.70
N ASP A 126 33.68 45.67 19.04
CA ASP A 126 33.81 44.39 19.75
C ASP A 126 32.86 43.41 19.01
N GLY A 127 33.34 42.39 18.31
CA GLY A 127 34.30 41.41 18.80
C GLY A 127 33.53 40.39 19.62
N ASP A 128 33.06 39.35 18.93
CA ASP A 128 32.68 38.04 19.47
C ASP A 128 31.27 37.90 20.06
N GLY A 129 30.40 37.22 19.29
CA GLY A 129 29.09 36.74 19.70
C GLY A 129 28.54 35.84 18.60
N ALA A 130 29.05 34.61 18.57
CA ALA A 130 28.54 33.55 17.72
C ALA A 130 27.14 33.16 18.21
N ASP A 131 26.14 33.54 17.44
CA ASP A 131 24.74 33.24 17.73
C ASP A 131 24.20 32.35 16.60
N GLY A 132 24.30 31.03 16.82
CA GLY A 132 23.29 30.07 16.37
C GLY A 132 23.29 29.66 14.90
N ASP A 133 24.41 29.11 14.41
CA ASP A 133 24.34 28.17 13.29
C ASP A 133 23.95 26.79 13.86
N GLY A 134 22.84 26.25 13.36
CA GLY A 134 22.30 24.97 13.79
C GLY A 134 23.18 23.80 13.34
N ALA A 135 23.25 22.79 14.21
CA ALA A 135 23.60 21.39 13.93
C ALA A 135 24.67 21.19 12.85
N ASP A 136 25.88 21.61 13.15
CA ASP A 136 27.07 21.39 12.34
C ASP A 136 27.66 19.98 12.55
N GLY A 137 26.88 18.92 12.30
CA GLY A 137 27.36 17.56 11.99
C GLY A 137 28.48 16.97 12.87
N ASP A 138 28.66 17.47 14.09
CA ASP A 138 29.71 17.01 14.99
C ASP A 138 29.34 15.60 15.45
N ALA A 139 30.23 14.65 15.16
CA ALA A 139 30.07 13.26 15.58
C ALA A 139 29.71 13.24 17.09
N PRO A 140 28.68 12.48 17.49
CA PRO A 140 28.14 12.54 18.85
C PRO A 140 29.26 12.37 19.88
N GLU A 141 29.22 13.16 20.95
CA GLU A 141 30.16 13.00 22.05
C GLU A 141 30.14 11.53 22.49
N THR A 142 31.32 10.95 22.69
CA THR A 142 31.46 9.51 22.94
C THR A 142 30.52 9.03 24.04
N GLY A 143 29.61 8.12 23.70
CA GLY A 143 28.67 7.50 24.62
C GLY A 143 27.25 8.05 24.61
N MET A 144 26.96 9.09 23.81
CA MET A 144 25.58 9.52 23.51
C MET A 144 24.82 8.48 22.68
N VAL A 145 23.49 8.62 22.60
CA VAL A 145 22.65 7.77 21.75
C VAL A 145 23.16 7.83 20.31
N GLY A 146 23.23 6.68 19.65
CA GLY A 146 23.79 6.55 18.30
C GLY A 146 25.30 6.31 18.24
N SER A 147 26.04 6.52 19.34
CA SER A 147 27.49 6.23 19.40
C SER A 147 27.81 4.74 19.29
N ALA A 148 29.00 4.42 18.79
CA ALA A 148 29.57 3.07 18.83
C ALA A 148 29.88 2.63 20.27
N CYS A 149 29.74 1.34 20.55
CA CYS A 149 30.02 0.76 21.86
C CYS A 149 30.37 -0.73 21.76
N GLU A 150 31.30 -1.18 22.59
CA GLU A 150 31.60 -2.62 22.76
C GLU A 150 30.91 -3.19 24.00
N GLU A 151 30.74 -2.35 25.03
CA GLU A 151 30.17 -2.71 26.33
C GLU A 151 29.22 -1.61 26.82
N ASN A 152 28.30 -1.96 27.74
CA ASN A 152 27.31 -1.04 28.29
C ASN A 152 27.93 0.19 28.98
N GLU A 153 29.12 0.04 29.58
CA GLU A 153 29.81 1.15 30.27
C GLU A 153 30.33 2.24 29.32
N ASN A 154 30.34 1.99 28.02
CA ASN A 154 30.70 2.97 27.00
C ASN A 154 29.56 3.96 26.73
N CYS A 155 28.33 3.66 27.18
CA CYS A 155 27.14 4.44 26.88
C CYS A 155 26.68 5.21 28.12
N LEU A 156 26.44 6.52 27.96
CA LEU A 156 25.81 7.36 28.98
C LEU A 156 24.38 6.88 29.30
N THR A 157 23.78 6.16 28.37
CA THR A 157 22.44 5.56 28.47
C THR A 157 22.42 4.17 29.11
N GLU A 158 23.58 3.66 29.55
CA GLU A 158 23.76 2.36 30.23
C GLU A 158 23.46 1.10 29.40
N LEU A 159 23.10 1.23 28.12
CA LEU A 159 22.84 0.11 27.22
C LEU A 159 23.56 0.26 25.89
N CYS A 160 24.35 -0.76 25.56
CA CYS A 160 24.97 -0.93 24.26
C CYS A 160 24.23 -2.00 23.46
N LEU A 161 23.49 -1.63 22.42
CA LEU A 161 22.84 -2.58 21.51
C LEU A 161 23.89 -3.23 20.61
N THR A 162 24.38 -4.39 21.03
CA THR A 162 25.26 -5.24 20.21
C THR A 162 24.45 -6.24 19.40
N THR A 163 25.02 -6.81 18.34
CA THR A 163 24.49 -7.95 17.58
C THR A 163 23.92 -9.03 18.51
N SER A 164 24.64 -9.35 19.60
CA SER A 164 24.23 -10.40 20.53
C SER A 164 22.97 -10.05 21.35
N ILE A 165 22.82 -8.77 21.73
CA ILE A 165 21.67 -8.31 22.51
C ILE A 165 20.46 -8.21 21.58
N ILE A 166 20.61 -7.56 20.43
CA ILE A 166 19.48 -7.38 19.52
C ILE A 166 18.96 -8.73 19.01
N SER A 167 19.86 -9.67 18.70
CA SER A 167 19.44 -11.01 18.24
C SER A 167 18.72 -11.80 19.32
N MET A 168 19.09 -11.60 20.59
CA MET A 168 18.37 -12.20 21.71
C MET A 168 16.97 -11.58 21.90
N LEU A 169 16.81 -10.29 21.60
CA LEU A 169 15.53 -9.59 21.73
C LEU A 169 14.56 -9.96 20.61
N THR A 170 15.05 -10.09 19.38
CA THR A 170 14.22 -10.30 18.18
C THR A 170 14.09 -11.77 17.75
N ASP A 171 14.89 -12.67 18.32
CA ASP A 171 15.04 -14.07 17.87
C ASP A 171 15.54 -14.19 16.41
N ASN A 172 16.11 -13.12 15.86
CA ASN A 172 16.69 -13.03 14.51
C ASN A 172 18.16 -12.60 14.60
N GLU A 173 19.04 -13.15 13.77
CA GLU A 173 20.43 -12.72 13.72
C GLU A 173 20.53 -11.34 13.06
N ILE A 174 20.61 -10.28 13.88
CA ILE A 174 20.68 -8.88 13.43
C ILE A 174 22.08 -8.35 13.69
N GLU A 175 22.84 -8.06 12.64
CA GLU A 175 24.18 -7.50 12.74
C GLU A 175 24.14 -5.99 13.04
N ILE A 176 24.80 -5.58 14.12
CA ILE A 176 25.06 -4.18 14.45
C ILE A 176 26.57 -4.00 14.55
N VAL A 177 27.16 -3.40 13.53
CA VAL A 177 28.61 -3.14 13.45
C VAL A 177 29.00 -2.16 14.56
N ASN A 178 29.98 -2.54 15.39
CA ASN A 178 30.51 -1.75 16.52
C ASN A 178 29.46 -1.29 17.55
N GLY A 179 28.31 -1.96 17.64
CA GLY A 179 27.26 -1.66 18.61
C GLY A 179 26.61 -0.28 18.44
N TYR A 180 25.56 -0.03 19.22
CA TYR A 180 24.81 1.23 19.20
C TYR A 180 24.35 1.61 20.61
N CYS A 181 24.82 2.74 21.14
CA CYS A 181 24.36 3.25 22.42
C CYS A 181 22.87 3.65 22.36
N SER A 182 22.06 3.09 23.26
CA SER A 182 20.61 3.31 23.33
C SER A 182 20.11 3.10 24.77
N THR A 183 18.80 3.16 25.01
CA THR A 183 18.16 2.77 26.29
C THR A 183 16.70 2.40 26.06
N PHE A 184 16.16 1.57 26.95
CA PHE A 184 14.72 1.28 27.04
C PHE A 184 14.00 2.11 28.12
N GLN A 185 14.72 3.03 28.79
CA GLN A 185 14.17 3.90 29.83
C GLN A 185 13.81 5.27 29.22
N PRO A 186 12.51 5.59 29.05
CA PRO A 186 12.09 6.81 28.36
C PRO A 186 12.55 8.10 29.05
N ASP A 187 12.75 8.05 30.37
CA ASP A 187 13.21 9.14 31.23
C ASP A 187 14.70 9.48 31.05
N ILE A 188 15.50 8.53 30.53
CA ILE A 188 16.90 8.78 30.14
C ILE A 188 16.98 9.30 28.70
N CYS A 189 16.04 8.90 27.84
CA CYS A 189 16.00 9.29 26.44
C CYS A 189 15.56 10.75 26.28
N THR A 190 16.53 11.65 26.30
CA THR A 190 16.33 13.09 26.24
C THR A 190 17.25 13.73 25.19
N ARG A 191 16.93 14.96 24.80
CA ARG A 191 17.74 15.72 23.85
C ARG A 191 19.20 15.91 24.31
N ASP A 192 19.45 15.96 25.62
CA ASP A 192 20.79 16.13 26.20
C ASP A 192 21.72 14.92 25.96
N VAL A 193 21.15 13.73 25.66
CA VAL A 193 21.91 12.53 25.27
C VAL A 193 21.75 12.20 23.78
N ASN A 194 21.31 13.19 22.99
CA ASN A 194 20.95 13.04 21.57
C ASN A 194 19.90 11.95 21.32
N GLY A 195 18.90 11.83 22.20
CA GLY A 195 17.92 10.75 22.18
C GLY A 195 16.52 11.18 21.78
N HIS A 196 15.88 10.37 20.94
CA HIS A 196 14.47 10.42 20.57
C HIS A 196 13.74 9.12 20.95
N ASN A 197 12.54 9.27 21.53
CA ASN A 197 11.78 8.13 22.05
C ASN A 197 10.94 7.47 20.95
N VAL A 198 11.40 6.32 20.45
CA VAL A 198 10.69 5.52 19.45
C VAL A 198 10.00 4.33 20.12
N SER A 199 8.86 3.90 19.60
CA SER A 199 8.18 2.68 20.05
C SER A 199 9.05 1.47 19.77
N ALA A 200 9.37 0.69 20.81
CA ALA A 200 10.15 -0.53 20.65
C ALA A 200 9.33 -1.67 19.99
N VAL A 201 8.05 -1.45 19.68
CA VAL A 201 7.22 -2.39 18.90
C VAL A 201 7.87 -2.78 17.56
N ILE A 202 8.74 -1.91 17.02
CA ILE A 202 9.54 -2.17 15.83
C ILE A 202 10.48 -3.39 15.99
N LEU A 203 10.86 -3.73 17.22
CA LEU A 203 11.64 -4.93 17.55
C LEU A 203 10.77 -6.18 17.71
N GLY A 204 9.45 -6.04 17.55
CA GLY A 204 8.47 -7.10 17.69
C GLY A 204 7.41 -6.84 18.77
N PRO A 205 6.32 -7.62 18.77
CA PRO A 205 5.16 -7.40 19.64
C PRO A 205 5.46 -7.56 21.12
N ALA A 206 6.52 -8.31 21.49
CA ALA A 206 6.96 -8.44 22.88
C ALA A 206 7.36 -7.10 23.52
N PHE A 207 7.65 -6.09 22.70
CA PHE A 207 8.08 -4.75 23.11
C PHE A 207 7.02 -3.67 22.87
N ALA A 208 5.75 -4.05 22.63
CA ALA A 208 4.66 -3.11 22.34
C ALA A 208 4.43 -2.05 23.43
N HIS A 209 4.87 -2.30 24.66
CA HIS A 209 4.76 -1.38 25.79
C HIS A 209 6.10 -0.72 26.19
N SER A 210 7.15 -0.93 25.39
CA SER A 210 8.48 -0.37 25.63
C SER A 210 8.78 0.72 24.60
N LYS A 211 9.65 1.66 24.99
CA LYS A 211 10.25 2.64 24.07
C LYS A 211 11.74 2.31 23.94
N ILE A 212 12.32 2.60 22.79
CA ILE A 212 13.75 2.52 22.52
C ILE A 212 14.23 3.92 22.16
N CYS A 213 15.41 4.28 22.64
CA CYS A 213 16.02 5.57 22.37
C CYS A 213 16.90 5.51 21.12
N LEU A 214 16.54 6.25 20.07
CA LEU A 214 17.32 6.34 18.84
C LEU A 214 17.77 7.78 18.63
N ALA A 215 18.90 7.99 17.95
CA ALA A 215 19.39 9.33 17.67
C ALA A 215 18.55 9.96 16.54
N PRO A 216 18.06 11.21 16.68
CA PRO A 216 17.41 11.91 15.58
C PRO A 216 18.43 12.26 14.49
N CYS A 217 17.97 12.43 13.25
CA CYS A 217 18.80 12.84 12.11
C CYS A 217 18.00 13.68 11.11
N GLU A 218 18.68 14.42 10.24
CA GLU A 218 18.07 15.02 9.05
C GLU A 218 18.55 14.28 7.79
N THR A 219 19.78 13.79 7.81
CA THR A 219 20.48 13.15 6.69
C THR A 219 21.34 11.97 7.17
N ASP A 220 21.78 11.12 6.25
CA ASP A 220 22.69 10.01 6.56
C ASP A 220 24.01 10.45 7.20
N THR A 221 24.46 11.69 6.95
CA THR A 221 25.71 12.21 7.53
C THR A 221 25.60 12.49 9.03
N ASP A 222 24.39 12.63 9.57
CA ASP A 222 24.16 12.78 11.00
C ASP A 222 24.30 11.43 11.74
N CYS A 223 24.37 10.33 10.98
CA CYS A 223 24.46 8.97 11.48
C CYS A 223 25.87 8.36 11.27
N ARG A 224 25.97 7.02 11.19
CA ARG A 224 27.22 6.28 10.96
C ARG A 224 27.09 5.39 9.72
N PRO A 225 26.99 5.95 8.50
CA PRO A 225 26.72 5.17 7.30
C PRO A 225 27.83 4.16 6.98
N ASP A 226 29.10 4.47 7.33
CA ASP A 226 30.23 3.54 7.20
C ASP A 226 30.09 2.28 8.08
N GLU A 227 29.25 2.33 9.11
CA GLU A 227 28.92 1.21 10.01
C GLU A 227 27.49 0.70 9.78
N ALA A 228 26.92 1.02 8.61
CA ALA A 228 25.56 0.69 8.23
C ALA A 228 24.51 1.20 9.24
N VAL A 229 24.66 2.43 9.72
CA VAL A 229 23.62 3.16 10.46
C VAL A 229 23.19 4.34 9.60
N THR A 230 21.98 4.29 9.08
CA THR A 230 21.44 5.28 8.13
C THR A 230 20.35 6.11 8.79
N CYS A 231 20.09 7.28 8.22
CA CYS A 231 18.98 8.12 8.63
C CYS A 231 17.69 7.57 8.00
N PHE A 232 16.83 7.01 8.83
CA PHE A 232 15.58 6.40 8.40
C PHE A 232 14.44 7.42 8.53
N ASP A 233 13.76 7.69 7.41
CA ASP A 233 12.52 8.46 7.38
C ASP A 233 11.32 7.50 7.55
N PRO A 234 10.59 7.55 8.67
CA PRO A 234 9.41 6.72 8.89
C PRO A 234 8.28 6.93 7.87
N SER A 235 8.26 8.04 7.12
CA SER A 235 7.25 8.30 6.09
C SER A 235 7.25 7.23 5.00
N MET A 236 8.41 6.62 4.70
CA MET A 236 8.52 5.53 3.73
C MET A 236 7.67 4.31 4.12
N LEU A 237 7.42 4.09 5.42
CA LEU A 237 6.53 3.01 5.87
C LEU A 237 5.06 3.29 5.52
N VAL A 238 4.69 4.55 5.32
CA VAL A 238 3.36 4.93 4.84
C VAL A 238 3.27 4.76 3.33
N GLU A 239 4.29 5.22 2.60
CA GLU A 239 4.38 5.09 1.14
C GLU A 239 4.34 3.62 0.69
N ASP A 240 5.04 2.74 1.41
CA ASP A 240 5.06 1.30 1.16
C ASP A 240 3.82 0.56 1.73
N GLY A 241 2.91 1.27 2.40
CA GLY A 241 1.67 0.70 2.95
C GLY A 241 1.84 -0.15 4.22
N TYR A 242 3.01 -0.10 4.88
CA TYR A 242 3.26 -0.82 6.13
C TYR A 242 2.56 -0.21 7.34
N LEU A 243 2.43 1.11 7.37
CA LEU A 243 1.83 1.87 8.48
C LEU A 243 0.97 3.02 7.97
N THR A 244 0.01 3.45 8.77
CA THR A 244 -0.68 4.73 8.54
C THR A 244 0.15 5.92 9.06
N GLU A 245 -0.12 7.14 8.58
CA GLU A 245 0.50 8.37 9.11
C GLU A 245 0.33 8.51 10.63
N GLU A 246 -0.85 8.17 11.16
CA GLU A 246 -1.12 8.19 12.60
C GLU A 246 -0.25 7.18 13.36
N GLU A 247 -0.06 5.98 12.82
CA GLU A 247 0.82 4.98 13.42
C GLU A 247 2.27 5.40 13.39
N VAL A 248 2.74 6.01 12.30
CA VAL A 248 4.09 6.56 12.22
C VAL A 248 4.29 7.64 13.27
N LEU A 249 3.33 8.56 13.44
CA LEU A 249 3.38 9.59 14.49
C LEU A 249 3.42 8.98 15.89
N VAL A 250 2.61 7.94 16.17
CA VAL A 250 2.58 7.27 17.48
C VAL A 250 3.85 6.45 17.75
N ARG A 251 4.43 5.83 16.71
CA ARG A 251 5.60 4.95 16.84
C ARG A 251 6.91 5.73 16.82
N PHE A 252 7.07 6.70 15.93
CA PHE A 252 8.32 7.43 15.70
C PHE A 252 8.25 8.91 16.05
N GLY A 253 7.10 9.45 16.45
CA GLY A 253 6.98 10.87 16.80
C GLY A 253 7.10 11.84 15.62
N GLY A 254 7.16 11.34 14.38
CA GLY A 254 7.29 12.16 13.16
C GLY A 254 8.70 12.71 12.90
N GLU A 255 9.74 12.17 13.54
CA GLU A 255 11.14 12.55 13.32
C GLU A 255 11.91 11.42 12.63
N HIS A 256 12.89 11.75 11.78
CA HIS A 256 13.82 10.75 11.25
C HIS A 256 14.78 10.30 12.34
N VAL A 257 15.23 9.05 12.25
CA VAL A 257 16.10 8.44 13.28
C VAL A 257 17.25 7.64 12.67
N CYS A 258 18.42 7.71 13.28
CA CYS A 258 19.57 6.87 12.94
C CYS A 258 19.30 5.43 13.35
N LEU A 259 19.08 4.55 12.38
CA LEU A 259 18.72 3.16 12.58
C LEU A 259 19.82 2.24 12.02
N PRO A 260 20.33 1.26 12.79
CA PRO A 260 21.18 0.23 12.21
C PRO A 260 20.46 -0.53 11.09
N GLN A 261 21.12 -0.70 9.95
CA GLN A 261 20.57 -1.34 8.75
C GLN A 261 20.04 -2.73 9.05
N GLY A 262 20.73 -3.54 9.87
CA GLY A 262 20.22 -4.85 10.27
C GLY A 262 18.90 -4.79 11.06
N MET A 263 18.68 -3.71 11.84
CA MET A 263 17.38 -3.50 12.50
C MET A 263 16.31 -3.09 11.49
N LEU A 264 16.64 -2.21 10.55
CA LEU A 264 15.74 -1.82 9.47
C LEU A 264 15.34 -3.04 8.61
N GLU A 265 16.29 -3.86 8.21
CA GLU A 265 16.05 -5.08 7.46
C GLU A 265 15.21 -6.07 8.26
N ALA A 266 15.41 -6.20 9.57
CA ALA A 266 14.56 -7.05 10.40
C ALA A 266 13.14 -6.49 10.59
N MET A 267 12.97 -5.17 10.51
CA MET A 267 11.68 -4.51 10.52
C MET A 267 10.95 -4.66 9.17
N LEU A 268 11.68 -4.50 8.07
CA LEU A 268 11.17 -4.53 6.69
C LEU A 268 11.12 -5.92 6.08
N GLN A 269 11.83 -6.90 6.66
CA GLN A 269 11.53 -8.30 6.48
C GLN A 269 10.14 -8.51 7.08
N ASN A 270 9.13 -8.17 6.27
CA ASN A 270 7.81 -8.76 6.28
C ASN A 270 8.04 -10.20 6.73
N PRO A 271 7.41 -10.64 7.82
CA PRO A 271 7.66 -11.98 8.31
C PRO A 271 7.44 -12.88 7.10
N THR A 272 8.52 -13.53 6.63
CA THR A 272 8.55 -14.30 5.39
C THR A 272 7.80 -15.62 5.61
N GLY A 273 6.58 -15.49 6.15
CA GLY A 273 5.77 -16.47 6.82
C GLY A 273 4.86 -15.81 7.88
N CYS A 274 3.89 -16.56 8.37
CA CYS A 274 2.93 -16.06 9.36
C CYS A 274 3.47 -16.15 10.80
N ALA A 275 4.67 -15.64 11.05
CA ALA A 275 5.26 -15.60 12.37
C ALA A 275 4.78 -14.38 13.16
N GLY A 276 4.77 -14.49 14.49
CA GLY A 276 4.47 -13.38 15.39
C GLY A 276 3.10 -13.44 16.05
N ALA A 277 2.89 -12.50 16.97
CA ALA A 277 1.61 -12.28 17.61
C ALA A 277 0.75 -11.34 16.75
N CYS A 278 -0.56 -11.50 16.87
CA CYS A 278 -1.55 -10.66 16.21
C CYS A 278 -2.62 -10.27 17.22
N ASN A 279 -3.39 -9.23 16.92
CA ASN A 279 -4.54 -8.83 17.70
C ASN A 279 -5.83 -9.28 16.99
N PRO A 280 -6.54 -10.31 17.48
CA PRO A 280 -7.71 -10.84 16.79
C PRO A 280 -8.91 -9.86 16.77
N ALA A 281 -8.83 -8.73 17.46
CA ALA A 281 -9.85 -7.67 17.42
C ALA A 281 -9.58 -6.59 16.37
N ARG A 282 -8.39 -6.56 15.76
CA ARG A 282 -7.97 -5.55 14.78
C ARG A 282 -7.41 -6.17 13.50
N ASP A 283 -6.64 -7.24 13.65
CA ASP A 283 -5.92 -7.86 12.57
C ASP A 283 -6.76 -9.02 12.03
N SER A 284 -7.02 -9.03 10.72
CA SER A 284 -7.80 -10.07 10.05
C SER A 284 -6.86 -11.07 9.37
N THR A 285 -6.41 -10.71 8.16
CA THR A 285 -5.60 -11.54 7.29
C THR A 285 -4.67 -10.68 6.44
N PHE A 286 -3.56 -11.26 6.00
CA PHE A 286 -2.70 -10.65 4.98
C PHE A 286 -2.05 -11.71 4.09
N CYS A 287 -1.64 -11.30 2.89
CA CYS A 287 -0.98 -12.14 1.91
C CYS A 287 0.54 -12.23 2.08
N VAL A 288 1.10 -13.46 2.00
CA VAL A 288 2.54 -13.75 2.00
C VAL A 288 2.84 -14.88 1.02
N ASP A 289 3.69 -14.62 0.03
CA ASP A 289 4.18 -15.62 -0.94
C ASP A 289 3.04 -16.47 -1.56
N GLY A 290 1.94 -15.83 -1.96
CA GLY A 290 0.76 -16.50 -2.52
C GLY A 290 -0.09 -17.30 -1.52
N ASN A 291 0.17 -17.16 -0.21
CA ASN A 291 -0.54 -17.81 0.87
C ASN A 291 -1.13 -16.78 1.83
N VAL A 292 -2.13 -17.16 2.64
CA VAL A 292 -2.79 -16.23 3.56
C VAL A 292 -2.40 -16.47 5.02
N CYS A 293 -2.00 -15.41 5.71
CA CYS A 293 -1.83 -15.37 7.15
C CYS A 293 -3.14 -14.98 7.81
N VAL A 294 -3.63 -15.78 8.77
CA VAL A 294 -4.87 -15.50 9.51
C VAL A 294 -4.57 -15.35 10.99
N CYS A 295 -5.06 -14.27 11.60
CA CYS A 295 -4.92 -14.06 13.02
C CYS A 295 -5.89 -14.94 13.82
N ASN A 296 -5.38 -16.02 14.43
CA ASN A 296 -6.20 -16.92 15.25
C ASN A 296 -5.65 -17.00 16.68
N GLY A 297 -6.45 -16.56 17.65
CA GLY A 297 -6.09 -16.66 19.06
C GLY A 297 -4.87 -15.83 19.47
N GLY A 298 -4.61 -14.74 18.75
CA GLY A 298 -3.46 -13.87 18.98
C GLY A 298 -2.15 -14.33 18.36
N GLN A 299 -2.20 -15.33 17.47
CA GLN A 299 -1.06 -15.79 16.69
C GLN A 299 -1.41 -15.81 15.20
N TRP A 300 -0.45 -15.40 14.37
CA TRP A 300 -0.56 -15.56 12.94
C TRP A 300 -0.44 -17.04 12.57
N ASN A 301 -1.32 -17.52 11.70
CA ASN A 301 -1.35 -18.89 11.21
C ASN A 301 -1.30 -18.85 9.69
N LEU A 302 -0.35 -19.57 9.09
CA LEU A 302 -0.21 -19.70 7.65
C LEU A 302 -1.19 -20.74 7.11
N TYR A 303 -2.01 -20.31 6.17
CA TYR A 303 -2.87 -21.18 5.39
C TYR A 303 -2.31 -21.24 3.98
N ASN A 304 -1.82 -22.42 3.60
CA ASN A 304 -1.31 -22.64 2.26
C ASN A 304 -2.49 -22.66 1.27
N CYS A 305 -2.49 -21.76 0.31
CA CYS A 305 -3.64 -21.58 -0.57
C CYS A 305 -3.84 -22.74 -1.54
N ASP A 306 -2.77 -23.42 -1.99
CA ASP A 306 -2.90 -24.65 -2.78
C ASP A 306 -3.66 -25.74 -2.00
N VAL A 307 -3.37 -25.92 -0.72
CA VAL A 307 -4.05 -26.91 0.14
C VAL A 307 -5.51 -26.50 0.39
N VAL A 308 -5.76 -25.21 0.64
CA VAL A 308 -7.12 -24.70 0.87
C VAL A 308 -7.99 -24.87 -0.37
N CYS A 309 -7.47 -24.52 -1.55
CA CYS A 309 -8.19 -24.62 -2.82
C CYS A 309 -8.34 -26.08 -3.27
N ALA A 310 -7.32 -26.92 -3.13
CA ALA A 310 -7.42 -28.36 -3.44
C ALA A 310 -8.48 -29.05 -2.56
N GLY A 311 -8.65 -28.62 -1.31
CA GLY A 311 -9.72 -29.10 -0.43
C GLY A 311 -11.13 -28.77 -0.93
N GLN A 312 -11.27 -27.80 -1.83
CA GLN A 312 -12.52 -27.36 -2.45
C GLN A 312 -12.71 -27.94 -3.87
N GLY A 313 -11.70 -28.64 -4.41
CA GLY A 313 -11.71 -29.10 -5.80
C GLY A 313 -11.33 -28.01 -6.80
N SER A 314 -10.50 -27.06 -6.35
CA SER A 314 -10.10 -25.86 -7.09
C SER A 314 -8.57 -25.73 -7.12
N THR A 315 -8.01 -25.02 -8.10
CA THR A 315 -6.60 -24.62 -8.13
C THR A 315 -6.45 -23.25 -7.45
N SER A 316 -5.31 -23.01 -6.81
CA SER A 316 -5.01 -21.72 -6.20
C SER A 316 -4.48 -20.74 -7.24
N ASP A 317 -5.09 -19.57 -7.34
CA ASP A 317 -4.55 -18.39 -8.04
C ASP A 317 -3.78 -17.47 -7.05
N GLY A 318 -3.38 -18.02 -5.90
CA GLY A 318 -2.68 -17.31 -4.83
C GLY A 318 -3.62 -16.78 -3.76
N CYS A 319 -3.27 -15.63 -3.17
CA CYS A 319 -4.15 -14.93 -2.25
C CYS A 319 -4.29 -13.47 -2.63
N GLY A 320 -5.40 -12.88 -2.21
CA GLY A 320 -5.68 -11.47 -2.41
C GLY A 320 -6.99 -11.05 -1.76
N PRO A 321 -7.37 -9.78 -1.91
CA PRO A 321 -8.56 -9.23 -1.28
C PRO A 321 -9.81 -9.91 -1.83
N ASN A 322 -10.62 -10.49 -0.93
CA ASN A 322 -11.91 -11.05 -1.32
C ASN A 322 -13.02 -10.01 -1.15
N SER A 323 -13.65 -9.62 -2.26
CA SER A 323 -14.73 -8.61 -2.28
C SER A 323 -15.95 -8.97 -1.44
N THR A 324 -16.19 -10.27 -1.18
CA THR A 324 -17.31 -10.73 -0.34
C THR A 324 -17.01 -10.55 1.15
N TYR A 325 -15.76 -10.73 1.55
CA TYR A 325 -15.38 -10.80 2.96
C TYR A 325 -14.61 -9.57 3.47
N SER A 326 -14.13 -8.71 2.56
CA SER A 326 -13.35 -7.49 2.88
C SER A 326 -12.04 -7.79 3.63
N PHE A 327 -11.42 -8.94 3.38
CA PHE A 327 -10.09 -9.31 3.89
C PHE A 327 -9.39 -10.25 2.89
N ASP A 328 -8.07 -10.41 3.04
CA ASP A 328 -7.27 -11.29 2.17
C ASP A 328 -7.65 -12.75 2.35
N TYR A 329 -7.87 -13.46 1.26
CA TYR A 329 -8.28 -14.86 1.25
C TYR A 329 -7.56 -15.61 0.13
N CYS A 330 -7.55 -16.95 0.21
CA CYS A 330 -7.07 -17.77 -0.91
C CYS A 330 -8.03 -17.64 -2.10
N LEU A 331 -7.52 -17.16 -3.22
CA LEU A 331 -8.27 -17.02 -4.45
C LEU A 331 -8.26 -18.38 -5.13
N CYS A 332 -9.36 -19.11 -4.99
CA CYS A 332 -9.52 -20.41 -5.60
C CYS A 332 -10.25 -20.24 -6.93
N ARG A 333 -9.60 -20.66 -8.01
CA ARG A 333 -10.24 -20.86 -9.31
C ARG A 333 -10.66 -22.31 -9.37
N ASP A 334 -11.94 -22.55 -9.68
CA ASP A 334 -12.39 -23.92 -9.94
C ASP A 334 -11.39 -24.56 -10.91
N GLU A 335 -10.85 -25.74 -10.55
CA GLU A 335 -10.11 -26.50 -11.54
C GLU A 335 -11.07 -26.58 -12.73
N PRO A 336 -10.64 -26.23 -13.96
CA PRO A 336 -11.51 -26.30 -15.12
C PRO A 336 -12.17 -27.68 -15.06
N THR A 337 -13.48 -27.71 -14.79
CA THR A 337 -14.17 -28.78 -14.03
C THR A 337 -14.14 -30.12 -14.75
N ASP A 338 -12.98 -30.75 -14.97
CA ASP A 338 -12.75 -31.54 -16.20
C ASP A 338 -13.61 -30.95 -17.31
N GLY A 339 -13.41 -29.64 -17.57
CA GLY A 339 -14.34 -28.82 -18.36
C GLY A 339 -14.76 -29.66 -19.54
N ASP A 340 -16.03 -30.10 -19.56
CA ASP A 340 -16.49 -31.14 -20.48
C ASP A 340 -15.89 -30.76 -21.83
N ALA A 341 -14.89 -31.54 -22.29
CA ALA A 341 -14.13 -31.17 -23.46
C ALA A 341 -15.17 -30.78 -24.51
N PRO A 342 -15.06 -29.59 -25.12
CA PRO A 342 -16.14 -29.05 -25.93
C PRO A 342 -16.65 -30.17 -26.82
N THR A 343 -17.93 -30.49 -26.75
CA THR A 343 -18.43 -31.78 -27.27
C THR A 343 -18.14 -31.99 -28.76
N ASP A 344 -17.77 -30.91 -29.46
CA ASP A 344 -17.27 -30.93 -30.82
C ASP A 344 -15.81 -31.36 -30.96
N CYS A 345 -14.94 -31.17 -29.96
CA CYS A 345 -13.57 -31.72 -29.90
C CYS A 345 -13.53 -33.22 -29.51
N GLU A 346 -14.64 -33.96 -29.56
CA GLU A 346 -14.64 -35.40 -29.30
C GLU A 346 -14.55 -36.24 -30.59
N GLY A 347 -13.89 -37.40 -30.51
CA GLY A 347 -13.94 -38.43 -31.55
C GLY A 347 -12.60 -38.67 -32.26
N ALA A 348 -12.65 -39.53 -33.28
CA ALA A 348 -11.46 -39.88 -34.05
C ALA A 348 -11.16 -38.82 -35.11
N CYS A 349 -9.87 -38.55 -35.32
CA CYS A 349 -9.36 -37.64 -36.32
C CYS A 349 -8.27 -38.32 -37.15
N ASN A 350 -7.95 -37.75 -38.31
CA ASN A 350 -6.82 -38.16 -39.13
C ASN A 350 -5.77 -37.05 -39.15
N PRO A 351 -4.63 -37.21 -38.45
CA PRO A 351 -3.61 -36.16 -38.34
C PRO A 351 -2.97 -35.77 -39.68
N SER A 352 -3.13 -36.59 -40.72
CA SER A 352 -2.62 -36.31 -42.07
C SER A 352 -3.61 -35.59 -42.99
N ALA A 353 -4.88 -35.45 -42.58
CA ALA A 353 -5.94 -34.92 -43.44
C ALA A 353 -6.82 -33.87 -42.77
N ASP A 354 -6.99 -33.96 -41.45
CA ASP A 354 -7.83 -33.05 -40.68
C ASP A 354 -6.96 -31.94 -40.08
N ALA A 355 -7.46 -30.71 -40.20
CA ALA A 355 -6.78 -29.52 -39.71
C ALA A 355 -7.36 -29.10 -38.34
N PRO A 356 -6.55 -28.47 -37.46
CA PRO A 356 -7.06 -27.87 -36.23
C PRO A 356 -8.19 -26.87 -36.51
N TYR A 357 -9.17 -26.84 -35.62
CA TYR A 357 -10.31 -25.92 -35.71
C TYR A 357 -10.74 -25.42 -34.34
N CYS A 358 -11.27 -24.19 -34.27
CA CYS A 358 -11.79 -23.63 -33.04
C CYS A 358 -13.11 -24.29 -32.65
N SER A 359 -13.28 -24.56 -31.36
CA SER A 359 -14.55 -25.09 -30.87
C SER A 359 -15.67 -24.10 -31.14
N ALA A 360 -16.79 -24.61 -31.64
CA ALA A 360 -18.05 -23.89 -31.78
C ALA A 360 -18.89 -23.93 -30.50
N THR A 361 -18.51 -24.75 -29.51
CA THR A 361 -19.26 -24.92 -28.25
C THR A 361 -18.58 -24.32 -27.03
N ALA A 362 -17.29 -23.99 -27.12
CA ALA A 362 -16.56 -23.25 -26.10
C ALA A 362 -15.68 -22.16 -26.72
N GLU A 363 -15.71 -20.96 -26.14
CA GLU A 363 -14.82 -19.86 -26.53
C GLU A 363 -13.39 -20.17 -26.09
N LEU A 364 -12.40 -19.75 -26.88
CA LEU A 364 -10.96 -19.93 -26.60
C LEU A 364 -10.48 -21.40 -26.52
N PHE A 365 -11.17 -22.34 -27.17
CA PHE A 365 -10.68 -23.71 -27.31
C PHE A 365 -10.30 -24.04 -28.76
N LEU A 366 -9.15 -24.68 -28.94
CA LEU A 366 -8.68 -25.23 -30.19
C LEU A 366 -8.78 -26.76 -30.16
N CYS A 367 -9.60 -27.34 -31.04
CA CYS A 367 -9.63 -28.78 -31.24
C CYS A 367 -8.41 -29.19 -32.08
N TRP A 368 -7.45 -29.87 -31.46
CA TRP A 368 -6.21 -30.35 -32.06
C TRP A 368 -6.23 -31.88 -32.24
N CYS A 369 -5.76 -32.39 -33.38
CA CYS A 369 -5.73 -33.82 -33.63
C CYS A 369 -4.42 -34.42 -33.10
N ASP A 370 -4.49 -35.22 -32.04
CA ASP A 370 -3.30 -35.90 -31.50
C ASP A 370 -2.76 -36.92 -32.52
N GLU A 371 -1.49 -36.79 -32.89
CA GLU A 371 -0.87 -37.61 -33.94
C GLU A 371 -0.75 -39.09 -33.54
N GLU A 372 -0.57 -39.39 -32.25
CA GLU A 372 -0.33 -40.76 -31.77
C GLU A 372 -1.63 -41.53 -31.53
N ALA A 373 -2.61 -40.88 -30.94
CA ALA A 373 -3.88 -41.44 -30.55
C ALA A 373 -4.94 -41.32 -31.65
N SER A 374 -4.75 -40.43 -32.63
CA SER A 374 -5.72 -40.15 -33.70
C SER A 374 -7.11 -39.81 -33.15
N VAL A 375 -7.13 -39.01 -32.09
CA VAL A 375 -8.34 -38.47 -31.45
C VAL A 375 -8.20 -36.95 -31.32
N TRP A 376 -9.33 -36.25 -31.41
CA TRP A 376 -9.36 -34.83 -31.11
C TRP A 376 -9.11 -34.61 -29.61
N GLU A 377 -8.30 -33.61 -29.31
CA GLU A 377 -8.00 -33.09 -27.99
C GLU A 377 -8.40 -31.61 -27.96
N ALA A 378 -9.01 -31.17 -26.86
CA ALA A 378 -9.35 -29.77 -26.66
C ALA A 378 -8.18 -29.07 -25.96
N LEU A 379 -7.58 -28.10 -26.64
CA LEU A 379 -6.55 -27.24 -26.05
C LEU A 379 -7.19 -25.92 -25.63
N ASP A 380 -7.02 -25.53 -24.37
CA ASP A 380 -7.36 -24.18 -23.90
C ASP A 380 -6.31 -23.20 -24.46
N CYS A 381 -6.76 -22.30 -25.34
CA CYS A 381 -5.88 -21.34 -25.96
C CYS A 381 -5.19 -20.42 -24.95
N SER A 382 -5.83 -20.12 -23.81
CA SER A 382 -5.20 -19.30 -22.77
C SER A 382 -3.98 -19.99 -22.19
N THR A 383 -4.11 -21.29 -21.88
CA THR A 383 -3.00 -22.10 -21.37
C THR A 383 -1.90 -22.26 -22.43
N VAL A 384 -2.27 -22.50 -23.70
CA VAL A 384 -1.30 -22.58 -24.81
C VAL A 384 -0.49 -21.29 -24.94
N CYS A 385 -1.12 -20.14 -24.74
CA CYS A 385 -0.48 -18.83 -24.82
C CYS A 385 0.37 -18.51 -23.59
N GLU A 386 -0.12 -18.78 -22.39
CA GLU A 386 0.64 -18.63 -21.14
C GLU A 386 1.92 -19.48 -21.17
N ASP A 387 1.83 -20.74 -21.60
CA ASP A 387 2.97 -21.64 -21.78
C ASP A 387 3.96 -21.16 -22.84
N ALA A 388 3.49 -20.36 -23.80
CA ALA A 388 4.32 -19.71 -24.83
C ALA A 388 4.94 -18.39 -24.36
N GLY A 389 4.67 -17.94 -23.13
CA GLY A 389 5.22 -16.72 -22.53
C GLY A 389 4.30 -15.50 -22.64
N TYR A 390 3.06 -15.67 -23.07
CA TYR A 390 2.06 -14.60 -23.12
C TYR A 390 1.26 -14.56 -21.81
N GLU A 391 1.70 -13.73 -20.86
CA GLU A 391 1.16 -13.69 -19.49
C GLU A 391 -0.35 -13.39 -19.42
N GLN A 392 -0.90 -12.74 -20.45
CA GLN A 392 -2.33 -12.42 -20.53
C GLN A 392 -3.17 -13.52 -21.23
N GLY A 393 -2.57 -14.65 -21.60
CA GLY A 393 -3.25 -15.77 -22.25
C GLY A 393 -3.68 -15.49 -23.69
N ALA A 394 -4.82 -16.03 -24.11
CA ALA A 394 -5.32 -15.92 -25.48
C ALA A 394 -6.34 -14.79 -25.65
N GLN A 395 -6.28 -14.13 -26.79
CA GLN A 395 -7.28 -13.16 -27.23
C GLN A 395 -8.44 -13.85 -27.94
N ALA A 396 -8.11 -14.80 -28.83
CA ALA A 396 -9.08 -15.49 -29.65
C ALA A 396 -8.57 -16.86 -30.09
N CYS A 397 -9.50 -17.70 -30.52
CA CYS A 397 -9.21 -18.80 -31.42
C CYS A 397 -9.84 -18.42 -32.76
N ASP A 398 -9.04 -18.28 -33.83
CA ASP A 398 -9.54 -17.91 -35.16
C ASP A 398 -8.68 -18.52 -36.27
N TYR A 399 -9.11 -18.39 -37.53
CA TYR A 399 -8.42 -18.92 -38.71
C TYR A 399 -7.10 -18.20 -38.99
N GLY A 400 -5.98 -18.92 -38.89
CA GLY A 400 -4.66 -18.46 -39.28
C GLY A 400 -4.47 -18.57 -40.80
N ALA A 401 -4.58 -17.43 -41.51
CA ALA A 401 -4.52 -17.42 -42.97
C ALA A 401 -3.18 -17.94 -43.54
N GLU A 402 -2.08 -17.78 -42.80
CA GLU A 402 -0.76 -18.26 -43.22
C GLU A 402 -0.60 -19.78 -43.04
N GLN A 403 -1.18 -20.32 -41.97
CA GLN A 403 -1.11 -21.73 -41.60
C GLN A 403 -2.17 -22.55 -42.36
N GLY A 404 -3.28 -21.92 -42.71
CA GLY A 404 -4.39 -22.52 -43.42
C GLY A 404 -5.37 -23.29 -42.53
N TYR A 405 -5.33 -23.06 -41.21
CA TYR A 405 -6.15 -23.71 -40.17
C TYR A 405 -6.29 -22.79 -38.95
N ASP A 406 -7.16 -23.15 -38.00
CA ASP A 406 -7.40 -22.29 -36.85
C ASP A 406 -6.28 -22.38 -35.80
N ILE A 407 -5.95 -21.25 -35.18
CA ILE A 407 -4.86 -21.12 -34.21
C ILE A 407 -5.33 -20.32 -32.98
N CYS A 408 -4.62 -20.47 -31.88
CA CYS A 408 -4.75 -19.61 -30.72
C CYS A 408 -3.99 -18.30 -30.98
N TYR A 409 -4.72 -17.17 -31.03
CA TYR A 409 -4.15 -15.84 -31.06
C TYR A 409 -3.86 -15.41 -29.64
N CYS A 410 -2.57 -15.36 -29.30
CA CYS A 410 -2.13 -14.96 -27.98
C CYS A 410 -2.18 -13.45 -27.81
N LYS A 411 -2.55 -12.99 -26.62
CA LYS A 411 -2.37 -11.58 -26.26
C LYS A 411 -0.88 -11.34 -26.08
N SER A 412 -0.27 -10.78 -27.12
CA SER A 412 1.11 -10.28 -27.09
C SER A 412 1.33 -9.23 -26.00
N GLY A 413 0.26 -8.52 -25.60
CA GLY A 413 0.38 -7.19 -24.98
C GLY A 413 0.79 -6.12 -26.00
N GLU A 414 1.16 -6.56 -27.21
CA GLU A 414 1.55 -5.73 -28.34
C GLU A 414 0.34 -5.47 -29.23
N CYS A 415 -0.08 -4.23 -29.30
CA CYS A 415 -1.07 -3.79 -30.26
C CYS A 415 -0.46 -3.74 -31.67
N GLU A 416 -1.25 -4.02 -32.72
CA GLU A 416 -0.81 -3.77 -34.10
C GLU A 416 -1.31 -2.41 -34.60
N SER A 417 -2.36 -1.91 -33.98
CA SER A 417 -3.05 -0.66 -34.28
C SER A 417 -3.76 -0.11 -33.05
N ASP A 418 -4.14 1.17 -33.08
CA ASP A 418 -4.95 1.80 -32.03
C ASP A 418 -6.31 1.10 -31.82
N GLU A 419 -6.79 0.30 -32.79
CA GLU A 419 -8.02 -0.49 -32.66
C GLU A 419 -7.87 -1.70 -31.73
N ASP A 420 -6.62 -2.13 -31.49
CA ASP A 420 -6.29 -3.23 -30.59
C ASP A 420 -6.18 -2.78 -29.12
N CYS A 421 -6.22 -1.47 -28.89
CA CYS A 421 -6.18 -0.86 -27.56
C CYS A 421 -7.59 -0.58 -27.04
N ASP A 422 -7.80 -0.80 -25.75
CA ASP A 422 -9.10 -0.56 -25.11
C ASP A 422 -9.36 0.96 -24.99
N GLY A 423 -10.47 1.43 -25.57
CA GLY A 423 -10.93 2.81 -25.37
C GLY A 423 -10.27 3.85 -26.26
N ASN A 424 -9.56 4.81 -25.67
CA ASN A 424 -8.89 5.92 -26.36
C ASN A 424 -7.36 5.74 -26.43
N ASP A 425 -6.86 4.59 -26.00
CA ASP A 425 -5.43 4.32 -25.86
C ASP A 425 -4.76 4.19 -27.23
N PHE A 426 -3.45 4.48 -27.26
CA PHE A 426 -2.68 4.50 -28.50
C PHE A 426 -1.73 3.33 -28.56
N CYS A 427 -1.59 2.78 -29.76
CA CYS A 427 -0.61 1.76 -30.02
C CYS A 427 0.74 2.38 -30.38
N VAL A 428 1.72 2.27 -29.49
CA VAL A 428 3.03 2.91 -29.67
C VAL A 428 4.15 1.88 -29.72
N ALA A 429 5.16 2.15 -30.55
CA ALA A 429 6.39 1.37 -30.59
C ALA A 429 7.32 1.82 -29.45
N VAL A 430 7.59 0.93 -28.50
CA VAL A 430 8.48 1.15 -27.36
C VAL A 430 9.75 0.31 -27.54
N LEU A 431 10.89 0.88 -27.14
CA LEU A 431 12.15 0.15 -27.10
C LEU A 431 12.35 -0.44 -25.69
N ASP A 432 12.52 -1.75 -25.59
CA ASP A 432 12.87 -2.39 -24.33
C ASP A 432 14.30 -2.01 -23.86
N ALA A 433 14.68 -2.40 -22.65
CA ALA A 433 16.01 -2.13 -22.09
C ALA A 433 17.17 -2.77 -22.91
N GLN A 434 16.84 -3.70 -23.80
CA GLN A 434 17.74 -4.43 -24.68
C GLN A 434 17.78 -3.81 -26.09
N GLY A 435 16.94 -2.82 -26.37
CA GLY A 435 16.82 -2.10 -27.63
C GLY A 435 16.00 -2.83 -28.70
N HIS A 436 15.14 -3.78 -28.32
CA HIS A 436 14.15 -4.37 -29.22
C HIS A 436 12.89 -3.51 -29.26
N ASP A 437 12.34 -3.37 -30.44
CA ASP A 437 11.03 -2.79 -30.67
C ASP A 437 9.94 -3.79 -30.28
N HIS A 438 9.01 -3.33 -29.43
CA HIS A 438 7.70 -3.96 -29.24
C HIS A 438 6.64 -2.88 -29.33
N MET A 439 5.39 -3.26 -29.56
CA MET A 439 4.27 -2.34 -29.51
C MET A 439 3.61 -2.44 -28.14
N GLU A 440 3.02 -1.38 -27.62
CA GLU A 440 2.27 -1.39 -26.36
C GLU A 440 1.12 -0.38 -26.43
N CYS A 441 0.00 -0.69 -25.78
CA CYS A 441 -1.09 0.27 -25.61
C CYS A 441 -0.74 1.23 -24.47
N VAL A 442 -0.57 2.51 -24.79
CA VAL A 442 -0.37 3.57 -23.79
C VAL A 442 -1.63 4.38 -23.58
N GLN A 443 -1.90 4.71 -22.32
CA GLN A 443 -3.07 5.50 -21.94
C GLN A 443 -3.02 6.87 -22.63
N SER A 444 -4.13 7.27 -23.25
CA SER A 444 -4.19 8.61 -23.85
C SER A 444 -4.14 9.71 -22.80
N CYS A 445 -3.40 10.78 -23.08
CA CYS A 445 -3.40 11.99 -22.28
C CYS A 445 -3.65 13.25 -23.12
N GLU A 446 -4.19 14.28 -22.48
CA GLU A 446 -4.40 15.57 -23.12
C GLU A 446 -3.06 16.32 -23.23
N ILE A 447 -2.57 16.55 -24.45
CA ILE A 447 -1.35 17.34 -24.64
C ILE A 447 -1.70 18.82 -24.67
N ASN A 448 -0.99 19.58 -23.83
CA ASN A 448 -0.90 21.01 -23.98
C ASN A 448 -0.15 21.38 -25.27
N THR A 449 -0.58 22.44 -25.95
CA THR A 449 0.13 22.98 -27.11
C THR A 449 0.38 24.47 -26.93
N CYS A 450 1.56 24.91 -27.37
CA CYS A 450 2.09 26.21 -26.97
C CYS A 450 2.11 27.25 -28.09
N ASP A 451 1.52 26.89 -29.23
CA ASP A 451 1.05 27.81 -30.24
C ASP A 451 -0.25 27.27 -30.89
N PRO A 452 -1.42 27.89 -30.66
CA PRO A 452 -2.66 27.55 -31.38
C PRO A 452 -2.67 28.04 -32.85
N GLY A 453 -1.53 28.55 -33.35
CA GLY A 453 -1.27 28.97 -34.72
C GLY A 453 -1.06 27.81 -35.71
N ALA A 454 -0.26 28.06 -36.75
CA ALA A 454 -0.05 27.10 -37.83
C ALA A 454 0.91 25.97 -37.47
N ASP A 455 1.76 26.19 -36.46
CA ASP A 455 2.82 25.30 -36.03
C ASP A 455 2.51 24.86 -34.59
N THR A 456 1.72 23.79 -34.45
CA THR A 456 1.36 23.24 -33.14
C THR A 456 2.62 22.65 -32.50
N ILE A 457 3.07 23.25 -31.40
CA ILE A 457 4.23 22.79 -30.63
C ILE A 457 3.73 22.07 -29.38
N ALA A 458 4.10 20.81 -29.21
CA ALA A 458 3.75 20.04 -28.03
C ALA A 458 4.49 20.54 -26.80
N CYS A 459 3.78 20.53 -25.68
CA CYS A 459 4.30 20.86 -24.37
C CYS A 459 4.64 19.56 -23.64
N ILE A 460 5.90 19.36 -23.25
CA ILE A 460 6.33 18.19 -22.46
C ILE A 460 6.24 18.54 -20.99
N ASP A 461 5.50 17.76 -20.21
CA ASP A 461 5.41 17.94 -18.78
C ASP A 461 6.57 17.25 -18.06
N PHE A 462 7.22 17.92 -17.12
CA PHE A 462 8.38 17.41 -16.38
C PHE A 462 8.17 17.35 -14.86
N GLY A 463 6.92 17.50 -14.38
CA GLY A 463 6.61 17.53 -12.95
C GLY A 463 5.90 16.27 -12.42
N PRO A 464 6.02 15.96 -11.12
CA PRO A 464 5.10 15.02 -10.47
C PRO A 464 3.66 15.54 -10.57
N ALA A 465 2.69 14.62 -10.53
CA ALA A 465 1.27 14.98 -10.59
C ALA A 465 0.95 16.13 -9.61
N GLY A 466 0.44 17.25 -10.14
CA GLY A 466 0.12 18.46 -9.36
C GLY A 466 1.18 19.57 -9.33
N GLN A 467 2.38 19.37 -9.89
CA GLN A 467 3.37 20.45 -10.14
C GLN A 467 3.93 20.44 -11.57
N PRO A 468 3.07 20.45 -12.61
CA PRO A 468 3.53 20.32 -13.97
C PRO A 468 4.32 21.56 -14.41
N VAL A 469 5.58 21.36 -14.79
CA VAL A 469 6.37 22.37 -15.50
C VAL A 469 6.37 21.95 -16.96
N GLY A 470 5.32 22.36 -17.68
CA GLY A 470 5.25 22.16 -19.12
C GLY A 470 6.34 22.95 -19.82
N LEU A 471 7.12 22.28 -20.67
CA LEU A 471 8.21 22.86 -21.45
C LEU A 471 8.01 22.79 -22.97
N CYS A 472 8.17 23.99 -23.54
CA CYS A 472 8.00 24.52 -24.88
C CYS A 472 9.10 24.36 -25.93
N ALA A 473 9.14 23.37 -26.84
CA ALA A 473 10.21 23.35 -27.86
C ALA A 473 9.71 23.46 -29.31
N ASP A 474 9.81 24.67 -29.88
CA ASP A 474 9.72 24.86 -31.34
C ASP A 474 11.03 24.43 -32.01
N PHE A 475 11.13 23.17 -32.43
CA PHE A 475 12.35 22.66 -33.05
C PHE A 475 12.67 23.29 -34.42
N ASP A 476 11.68 23.89 -35.09
CA ASP A 476 11.88 24.50 -36.40
C ASP A 476 12.43 25.94 -36.30
N ASN A 477 12.30 26.57 -35.13
CA ASN A 477 12.69 27.96 -34.91
C ASN A 477 13.49 28.20 -33.61
N THR A 478 14.02 27.13 -33.00
CA THR A 478 14.78 27.22 -31.75
C THR A 478 16.12 27.93 -31.98
N GLU A 479 16.24 29.15 -31.48
CA GLU A 479 17.54 29.79 -31.33
C GLU A 479 18.38 28.97 -30.33
N THR A 480 19.62 28.68 -30.69
CA THR A 480 20.57 28.03 -29.76
C THR A 480 20.99 29.03 -28.69
N CYS A 481 21.11 28.59 -27.44
CA CYS A 481 21.63 29.41 -26.35
C CYS A 481 23.01 28.94 -25.87
N GLU A 482 23.82 29.87 -25.38
CA GLU A 482 25.19 29.57 -24.97
C GLU A 482 25.29 29.03 -23.54
N THR A 483 24.37 29.43 -22.64
CA THR A 483 24.54 29.22 -21.19
C THR A 483 23.25 28.74 -20.52
N GLN A 484 23.34 27.63 -19.78
CA GLN A 484 22.24 27.04 -19.02
C GLN A 484 21.66 28.05 -18.01
N GLY A 485 20.32 28.17 -17.96
CA GLY A 485 19.61 29.02 -17.01
C GLY A 485 19.55 30.51 -17.37
N GLU A 486 20.08 30.93 -18.52
CA GLU A 486 19.86 32.30 -19.03
C GLU A 486 18.53 32.40 -19.78
N ALA A 487 17.90 33.58 -19.64
CA ALA A 487 16.77 33.97 -20.47
C ALA A 487 17.24 34.05 -21.93
N CYS A 488 16.59 33.28 -22.78
CA CYS A 488 17.03 33.01 -24.14
C CYS A 488 16.62 34.12 -25.12
N ILE A 489 15.30 34.25 -25.30
CA ILE A 489 14.65 35.16 -26.23
C ILE A 489 13.95 36.26 -25.42
N ASP A 490 13.25 35.87 -24.35
CA ASP A 490 12.64 36.74 -23.36
C ASP A 490 12.57 36.04 -21.99
N GLU A 491 11.89 36.67 -21.03
CA GLU A 491 11.73 36.18 -19.65
C GLU A 491 10.94 34.88 -19.51
N ASN A 492 10.21 34.46 -20.56
CA ASN A 492 9.45 33.22 -20.59
C ASN A 492 10.20 32.08 -21.29
N HIS A 493 11.42 32.33 -21.77
CA HIS A 493 12.26 31.32 -22.42
C HIS A 493 13.52 31.04 -21.61
N TYR A 494 13.78 29.78 -21.27
CA TYR A 494 14.97 29.38 -20.54
C TYR A 494 15.85 28.45 -21.38
N CYS A 495 17.15 28.55 -21.18
CA CYS A 495 18.13 27.72 -21.87
C CYS A 495 18.25 26.34 -21.20
N PHE A 496 17.80 25.29 -21.88
CA PHE A 496 17.88 23.90 -21.40
C PHE A 496 19.00 23.15 -22.11
N PRO A 497 19.86 22.41 -21.37
CA PRO A 497 20.93 21.64 -21.95
C PRO A 497 20.40 20.34 -22.56
N LEU A 498 20.56 20.17 -23.88
CA LEU A 498 20.44 18.88 -24.55
C LEU A 498 21.84 18.26 -24.71
N ARG A 499 21.87 16.98 -25.04
CA ARG A 499 23.12 16.19 -25.13
C ARG A 499 24.20 16.85 -26.00
N ASP A 500 23.80 17.47 -27.11
CA ASP A 500 24.72 17.99 -28.13
C ASP A 500 24.65 19.52 -28.32
N TYR A 501 23.66 20.21 -27.73
CA TYR A 501 23.48 21.66 -27.81
C TYR A 501 22.53 22.15 -26.71
N ASN A 502 22.51 23.45 -26.40
CA ASN A 502 21.46 24.01 -25.56
C ASN A 502 20.38 24.64 -26.46
N ALA A 503 19.12 24.39 -26.11
CA ALA A 503 17.96 24.94 -26.81
C ALA A 503 17.21 25.92 -25.91
N CYS A 504 16.56 26.89 -26.52
CA CYS A 504 15.67 27.81 -25.84
C CYS A 504 14.27 27.22 -25.76
N TRP A 505 13.79 26.99 -24.55
CA TRP A 505 12.47 26.43 -24.29
C TRP A 505 11.56 27.49 -23.72
N ALA A 506 10.31 27.55 -24.16
CA ALA A 506 9.29 28.41 -23.56
C ALA A 506 8.61 27.70 -22.38
N TYR A 507 8.17 28.44 -21.37
CA TYR A 507 7.13 27.91 -20.49
C TYR A 507 5.84 27.78 -21.28
N CYS A 508 5.17 26.66 -21.08
CA CYS A 508 3.90 26.42 -21.73
C CYS A 508 2.84 27.32 -21.09
N ASP A 509 1.96 27.90 -21.91
CA ASP A 509 1.02 28.91 -21.44
C ASP A 509 0.13 28.31 -20.33
N VAL A 510 -0.13 29.08 -19.26
CA VAL A 510 -0.62 28.62 -17.94
C VAL A 510 -2.08 28.11 -17.97
N LEU A 511 -2.61 27.75 -19.13
CA LEU A 511 -3.95 27.20 -19.29
C LEU A 511 -3.95 25.69 -19.02
N VAL A 512 -3.75 25.37 -17.74
CA VAL A 512 -4.49 24.38 -16.95
C VAL A 512 -4.99 23.15 -17.69
N PHE A 513 -4.14 22.14 -17.84
CA PHE A 513 -4.56 20.75 -17.68
C PHE A 513 -3.53 20.08 -16.79
N GLU A 514 -3.98 19.56 -15.65
CA GLU A 514 -3.17 18.67 -14.81
C GLU A 514 -2.78 17.47 -15.67
N ASN A 515 -1.57 16.95 -15.48
CA ASN A 515 -1.15 15.70 -16.11
C ASN A 515 -2.27 14.66 -15.87
N SER A 516 -2.92 14.22 -16.95
CA SER A 516 -4.09 13.34 -16.88
C SER A 516 -3.72 11.87 -16.73
N CYS A 517 -2.42 11.56 -16.65
CA CYS A 517 -1.95 10.20 -16.41
C CYS A 517 -2.29 9.75 -14.98
N GLU A 518 -2.83 8.55 -14.85
CA GLU A 518 -3.35 8.05 -13.59
C GLU A 518 -2.24 7.56 -12.65
N GLY A 519 -1.04 7.26 -13.17
CA GLY A 519 0.15 7.00 -12.37
C GLY A 519 0.82 8.29 -11.91
N GLY A 520 0.98 8.49 -10.60
CA GLY A 520 1.63 9.69 -10.03
C GLY A 520 3.08 9.94 -10.50
N ASN A 521 3.67 9.00 -11.24
CA ASN A 521 5.01 9.06 -11.83
C ASN A 521 5.03 9.00 -13.37
N GLU A 522 3.86 8.93 -14.02
CA GLU A 522 3.76 8.83 -15.49
C GLU A 522 3.81 10.21 -16.13
N LEU A 523 4.45 10.32 -17.31
CA LEU A 523 4.58 11.57 -18.05
C LEU A 523 3.72 11.52 -19.32
N CYS A 524 2.93 12.57 -19.54
CA CYS A 524 2.23 12.73 -20.81
C CYS A 524 3.22 13.18 -21.90
N LEU A 525 3.61 12.25 -22.78
CA LEU A 525 4.52 12.50 -23.89
C LEU A 525 3.77 12.69 -25.21
N PRO A 526 4.20 13.64 -26.06
CA PRO A 526 3.55 13.87 -27.33
C PRO A 526 3.83 12.78 -28.35
N LEU A 527 2.77 12.26 -28.97
CA LEU A 527 2.86 11.32 -30.09
C LEU A 527 2.87 12.09 -31.41
N THR A 528 3.90 11.84 -32.22
CA THR A 528 4.10 12.48 -33.53
C THR A 528 4.06 11.47 -34.65
N ASP A 529 3.40 11.82 -35.76
CA ASP A 529 3.43 11.01 -36.98
C ASP A 529 4.79 11.09 -37.71
N SER A 530 4.94 10.35 -38.80
CA SER A 530 6.17 10.36 -39.61
C SER A 530 6.49 11.72 -40.26
N ASP A 531 5.50 12.62 -40.36
CA ASP A 531 5.66 13.99 -40.85
C ASP A 531 5.96 14.97 -39.70
N GLY A 532 6.06 14.50 -38.44
CA GLY A 532 6.30 15.32 -37.25
C GLY A 532 5.05 16.01 -36.70
N ARG A 533 3.85 15.65 -37.16
CA ARG A 533 2.60 16.25 -36.66
C ARG A 533 2.16 15.56 -35.38
N ILE A 534 1.80 16.36 -34.39
CA ILE A 534 1.21 15.88 -33.13
C ILE A 534 -0.25 15.50 -33.37
N TYR A 535 -0.66 14.31 -32.93
CA TYR A 535 -2.04 13.84 -33.05
C TYR A 535 -2.69 13.44 -31.72
N GLY A 536 -1.92 13.31 -30.64
CA GLY A 536 -2.38 12.94 -29.30
C GLY A 536 -1.19 12.65 -28.39
N GLY A 537 -1.42 12.49 -27.09
CA GLY A 537 -0.38 12.19 -26.10
C GLY A 537 -0.57 10.81 -25.49
N GLY A 538 0.53 10.20 -25.02
CA GLY A 538 0.52 8.94 -24.29
C GLY A 538 1.21 9.07 -22.93
N CYS A 539 0.65 8.40 -21.91
CA CYS A 539 1.26 8.26 -20.58
C CYS A 539 2.39 7.22 -20.64
N LEU A 540 3.60 7.64 -20.26
CA LEU A 540 4.84 6.84 -20.33
C LEU A 540 5.68 6.97 -19.06
#